data_AF-A0A662MYR8-F1
#
_entry.id   AF-A0A662MYR8-F1
#
_cell.length_a   1.000
_cell.length_b   1.000
_cell.length_c   1.000
_cell.angle_alpha   90.00
_cell.angle_beta   90.00
_cell.angle_gamma   90.00
#
_symmetry.space_group_name_H-M   'P 1'
#
loop_
_entity.id
_entity.type
_entity.pdbx_description
1 polymer ?
#
loop_
_entity_poly.entity_id
_entity_poly.type
_entity_poly.pdbx_seq_one_letter_code
_entity_poly.pdbx_strand_id
1 'polypeptide(L)'
;MDRLKKIEKKLSHKEEEYIRESKLLVKHSEEYESLEEVFNKPTLMSIYKLMNKKVIKWVNGIISSGKESRVYYAMGWKGELALKIYLTTSLEFKKGLIQYLMVDPRFPRIRHDTFYLVKLWAKKEYTNLKEMYSKGVPVPKPIALHNNVLVMEFIGKDGLRAPLLRETSLSNPQKIYFLLLNAMEKMVREVGLVHGDLSEYNVMILDDSIYIIDVSQAVPITLPISIELLKRDIRNINNYFAELGVEIISDEEILRRCTEVE
;
A
#
# COMPACT_ATOMS: atom_id res chain seq x y z
N MET A 1 -22.13 19.12 29.78
CA MET A 1 -22.24 17.65 29.60
C MET A 1 -23.42 17.21 28.74
N ASP A 2 -24.61 17.78 28.92
CA ASP A 2 -25.83 17.26 28.28
C ASP A 2 -25.97 17.54 26.77
N ARG A 3 -25.37 18.64 26.30
CA ARG A 3 -25.33 19.03 24.88
C ARG A 3 -24.40 18.15 24.04
N LEU A 4 -23.26 17.74 24.61
CA LEU A 4 -22.29 16.82 23.98
C LEU A 4 -22.87 15.42 23.85
N LYS A 5 -23.53 14.89 24.89
CA LYS A 5 -24.24 13.60 24.84
C LYS A 5 -25.36 13.60 23.79
N LYS A 6 -26.08 14.71 23.63
CA LYS A 6 -27.11 14.86 22.57
C LYS A 6 -26.51 14.89 21.16
N ILE A 7 -25.34 15.50 20.98
CA ILE A 7 -24.61 15.53 19.70
C ILE A 7 -24.07 14.13 19.38
N GLU A 8 -23.43 13.46 20.33
CA GLU A 8 -22.95 12.08 20.19
C GLU A 8 -24.08 11.10 19.86
N LYS A 9 -25.24 11.24 20.51
CA LYS A 9 -26.42 10.40 20.24
C LYS A 9 -27.04 10.66 18.86
N LYS A 10 -27.03 11.91 18.39
CA LYS A 10 -27.45 12.26 17.02
C LYS A 10 -26.46 11.78 15.96
N LEU A 11 -25.16 11.82 16.25
CA LEU A 11 -24.14 11.22 15.40
C LEU A 11 -24.32 9.70 15.34
N SER A 12 -24.51 9.03 16.48
CA SER A 12 -24.77 7.59 16.55
C SER A 12 -26.01 7.16 15.78
N HIS A 13 -27.11 7.93 15.83
CA HIS A 13 -28.30 7.62 15.03
C HIS A 13 -28.07 7.82 13.53
N LYS A 14 -27.41 8.91 13.12
CA LYS A 14 -27.03 9.10 11.71
C LYS A 14 -26.02 8.05 11.22
N GLU A 15 -25.17 7.55 12.12
CA GLU A 15 -24.22 6.46 11.85
C GLU A 15 -24.94 5.13 11.62
N GLU A 16 -25.93 4.78 12.45
CA GLU A 16 -26.74 3.56 12.30
C GLU A 16 -27.65 3.62 11.06
N GLU A 17 -28.24 4.78 10.81
CA GLU A 17 -29.06 5.06 9.63
C GLU A 17 -28.20 5.00 8.36
N TYR A 18 -27.00 5.58 8.36
CA TYR A 18 -26.10 5.51 7.22
C TYR A 18 -25.47 4.12 7.03
N ILE A 19 -25.14 3.36 8.07
CA ILE A 19 -24.71 1.95 7.91
C ILE A 19 -25.83 1.12 7.27
N ARG A 20 -27.09 1.39 7.61
CA ARG A 20 -28.27 0.76 7.00
C ARG A 20 -28.57 1.26 5.58
N GLU A 21 -28.43 2.55 5.30
CA GLU A 21 -28.74 3.18 4.01
C GLU A 21 -27.59 3.11 3.01
N SER A 22 -26.35 3.03 3.50
CA SER A 22 -25.18 2.78 2.69
C SER A 22 -25.32 1.37 2.13
N LYS A 23 -25.65 1.32 0.85
CA LYS A 23 -25.50 0.17 -0.06
C LYS A 23 -24.03 -0.30 -0.17
N LEU A 24 -23.20 -0.09 0.86
CA LEU A 24 -21.76 -0.39 0.93
C LEU A 24 -21.46 -1.89 0.96
N LEU A 25 -22.49 -2.73 1.09
CA LEU A 25 -22.40 -4.18 0.99
C LEU A 25 -23.38 -4.61 -0.10
N VAL A 26 -22.94 -4.69 -1.35
CA VAL A 26 -23.69 -5.42 -2.38
C VAL A 26 -23.82 -6.85 -1.87
N LYS A 27 -25.05 -7.35 -1.74
CA LYS A 27 -25.37 -8.67 -1.17
C LYS A 27 -24.86 -9.79 -2.09
N HIS A 28 -23.66 -10.28 -1.84
CA HIS A 28 -23.26 -11.66 -2.17
C HIS A 28 -22.80 -12.37 -0.89
N SER A 29 -23.35 -13.55 -0.65
CA SER A 29 -23.42 -14.22 0.66
C SER A 29 -22.08 -14.65 1.26
N GLU A 30 -21.02 -14.75 0.45
CA GLU A 30 -19.66 -15.10 0.90
C GLU A 30 -18.81 -13.84 1.21
N GLU A 31 -19.14 -12.69 0.61
CA GLU A 31 -18.42 -11.42 0.86
C GLU A 31 -18.73 -10.86 2.26
N TYR A 32 -19.88 -11.21 2.85
CA TYR A 32 -20.34 -10.66 4.13
C TYR A 32 -19.45 -11.03 5.34
N GLU A 33 -18.94 -12.27 5.42
CA GLU A 33 -18.01 -12.67 6.48
C GLU A 33 -16.65 -11.95 6.33
N SER A 34 -16.21 -11.71 5.10
CA SER A 34 -14.98 -10.96 4.81
C SER A 34 -15.10 -9.46 5.14
N LEU A 35 -16.32 -8.92 5.07
CA LEU A 35 -16.65 -7.54 5.39
C LEU A 35 -16.69 -7.31 6.91
N GLU A 36 -17.15 -8.26 7.72
CA GLU A 36 -17.16 -8.13 9.19
C GLU A 36 -15.75 -8.07 9.81
N GLU A 37 -14.76 -8.76 9.24
CA GLU A 37 -13.40 -8.76 9.77
C GLU A 37 -12.68 -7.42 9.58
N VAL A 38 -13.02 -6.67 8.53
CA VAL A 38 -12.34 -5.41 8.13
C VAL A 38 -13.09 -4.19 8.61
N PHE A 39 -14.42 -4.21 8.54
CA PHE A 39 -15.26 -3.06 8.83
C PHE A 39 -15.70 -3.02 10.29
N ASN A 40 -14.73 -3.15 11.21
CA ASN A 40 -14.99 -2.82 12.61
C ASN A 40 -15.41 -1.33 12.74
N LYS A 41 -16.14 -1.00 13.81
CA LYS A 41 -16.66 0.36 14.04
C LYS A 41 -15.61 1.47 13.87
N PRO A 42 -14.35 1.34 14.37
CA PRO A 42 -13.30 2.33 14.14
C PRO A 42 -12.92 2.54 12.66
N THR A 43 -12.89 1.47 11.87
CA THR A 43 -12.57 1.53 10.44
C THR A 43 -13.70 2.20 9.66
N LEU A 44 -14.96 1.81 9.92
CA LEU A 44 -16.14 2.45 9.33
C LEU A 44 -16.16 3.96 9.61
N MET A 45 -15.86 4.35 10.86
CA MET A 45 -15.77 5.76 11.23
C MET A 45 -14.66 6.51 10.49
N SER A 46 -13.57 5.81 10.18
CA SER A 46 -12.45 6.37 9.42
C SER A 46 -12.83 6.65 7.97
N ILE A 47 -13.56 5.72 7.35
CA ILE A 47 -14.10 5.88 6.00
C ILE A 47 -15.14 7.00 5.98
N TYR A 48 -16.07 7.03 6.93
CA TYR A 48 -17.07 8.09 7.05
C TYR A 48 -16.43 9.48 7.14
N LYS A 49 -15.35 9.64 7.92
CA LYS A 49 -14.59 10.90 7.97
C LYS A 49 -13.96 11.27 6.64
N LEU A 50 -13.44 10.31 5.89
CA LEU A 50 -12.89 10.53 4.55
C LEU A 50 -13.99 10.91 3.54
N MET A 51 -15.19 10.32 3.65
CA MET A 51 -16.36 10.71 2.84
C MET A 51 -16.82 12.13 3.15
N ASN A 52 -16.94 12.50 4.43
CA ASN A 52 -17.30 13.86 4.84
C ASN A 52 -16.29 14.92 4.38
N LYS A 53 -15.01 14.55 4.29
CA LYS A 53 -13.96 15.40 3.72
C LYS A 53 -13.97 15.46 2.19
N LYS A 54 -14.94 14.80 1.54
CA LYS A 54 -15.05 14.69 0.08
C LYS A 54 -13.79 14.10 -0.55
N VAL A 55 -13.14 13.15 0.13
CA VAL A 55 -12.07 12.33 -0.46
C VAL A 55 -12.69 11.16 -1.23
N ILE A 56 -13.59 10.44 -0.56
CA ILE A 56 -14.29 9.27 -1.11
C ILE A 56 -15.75 9.64 -1.38
N LYS A 57 -16.28 9.22 -2.54
CA LYS A 57 -17.69 9.34 -2.90
C LYS A 57 -18.45 8.06 -2.55
N TRP A 58 -17.90 6.90 -2.92
CA TRP A 58 -18.40 5.58 -2.53
C TRP A 58 -17.27 4.55 -2.57
N VAL A 59 -17.46 3.43 -1.87
CA VAL A 59 -16.54 2.28 -1.86
C VAL A 59 -17.31 1.09 -2.42
N ASN A 60 -16.65 0.23 -3.20
CA ASN A 60 -17.27 -0.92 -3.86
C ASN A 60 -16.24 -2.04 -4.00
N GLY A 61 -16.61 -3.27 -3.62
CA GLY A 61 -15.86 -4.48 -3.96
C GLY A 61 -14.44 -4.57 -3.41
N ILE A 62 -14.02 -5.80 -3.12
CA ILE A 62 -12.62 -6.09 -2.82
C ILE A 62 -11.85 -6.30 -4.12
N ILE A 63 -10.68 -5.68 -4.23
CA ILE A 63 -9.77 -5.84 -5.38
C ILE A 63 -8.64 -6.81 -5.04
N SER A 64 -8.16 -6.78 -3.79
CA SER A 64 -7.08 -7.65 -3.33
C SER A 64 -7.21 -7.94 -1.83
N SER A 65 -6.87 -9.17 -1.46
CA SER A 65 -6.87 -9.66 -0.08
C SER A 65 -5.47 -10.12 0.28
N GLY A 66 -4.84 -9.45 1.24
CA GLY A 66 -3.58 -9.88 1.84
C GLY A 66 -3.77 -10.29 3.29
N LYS A 67 -2.72 -10.89 3.88
CA LYS A 67 -2.70 -11.28 5.31
C LYS A 67 -2.81 -10.07 6.25
N GLU A 68 -2.37 -8.90 5.80
CA GLU A 68 -2.18 -7.71 6.63
C GLU A 68 -3.16 -6.58 6.31
N SER A 69 -3.72 -6.60 5.09
CA SER A 69 -4.62 -5.57 4.61
C SER A 69 -5.54 -6.11 3.53
N ARG A 70 -6.66 -5.43 3.34
CA ARG A 70 -7.54 -5.62 2.18
C ARG A 70 -7.58 -4.34 1.38
N VAL A 71 -7.62 -4.45 0.06
CA VAL A 71 -7.68 -3.32 -0.86
C VAL A 71 -9.04 -3.29 -1.53
N TYR A 72 -9.76 -2.19 -1.37
CA TYR A 72 -11.09 -1.98 -1.93
C TYR A 72 -11.06 -0.97 -3.06
N TYR A 73 -11.92 -1.18 -4.06
CA TYR A 73 -12.13 -0.19 -5.09
C TYR A 73 -13.04 0.91 -4.53
N ALA A 74 -12.80 2.13 -4.96
CA ALA A 74 -13.61 3.26 -4.57
C ALA A 74 -13.61 4.31 -5.67
N MET A 75 -14.63 5.17 -5.61
CA MET A 75 -14.70 6.34 -6.46
C MET A 75 -14.52 7.58 -5.60
N GLY A 76 -13.59 8.44 -6.00
CA GLY A 76 -13.44 9.79 -5.47
C GLY A 76 -14.24 10.80 -6.27
N TRP A 77 -14.05 12.08 -5.96
CA TRP A 77 -14.60 13.17 -6.77
C TRP A 77 -13.75 13.50 -8.00
N LYS A 78 -12.51 12.98 -8.05
CA LYS A 78 -11.53 13.24 -9.12
C LYS A 78 -11.20 12.01 -9.96
N GLY A 79 -11.86 10.87 -9.71
CA GLY A 79 -11.60 9.61 -10.40
C GLY A 79 -11.53 8.41 -9.45
N GLU A 80 -11.03 7.31 -9.98
CA GLU A 80 -10.91 6.01 -9.33
C GLU A 80 -9.86 6.02 -8.21
N LEU A 81 -10.14 5.30 -7.13
CA LEU A 81 -9.32 5.23 -5.92
C LEU A 81 -9.16 3.78 -5.45
N ALA A 82 -8.01 3.50 -4.85
CA ALA A 82 -7.76 2.29 -4.07
C ALA A 82 -7.76 2.63 -2.58
N LEU A 83 -8.49 1.84 -1.78
CA LEU A 83 -8.53 1.93 -0.33
C LEU A 83 -7.83 0.72 0.28
N LYS A 84 -6.61 0.90 0.77
CA LYS A 84 -5.90 -0.12 1.54
C LYS A 84 -6.28 0.02 3.02
N ILE A 85 -6.98 -0.99 3.54
CA ILE A 85 -7.44 -1.06 4.92
C ILE A 85 -6.61 -2.12 5.64
N TYR A 86 -5.83 -1.70 6.63
CA TYR A 86 -4.99 -2.62 7.41
C TYR A 86 -5.80 -3.30 8.52
N LEU A 87 -5.58 -4.59 8.66
CA LEU A 87 -6.30 -5.47 9.58
C LEU A 87 -5.75 -5.31 10.99
N THR A 88 -6.65 -5.11 11.96
CA THR A 88 -6.29 -4.92 13.36
C THR A 88 -6.21 -6.23 14.16
N THR A 89 -6.56 -7.37 13.58
CA THR A 89 -6.82 -8.64 14.29
C THR A 89 -5.69 -9.66 14.20
N SER A 90 -4.80 -9.59 13.19
CA SER A 90 -3.78 -10.62 12.98
C SER A 90 -2.65 -10.57 14.02
N LEU A 91 -2.46 -11.65 14.79
CA LEU A 91 -1.39 -11.80 15.79
C LEU A 91 -0.02 -12.08 15.17
N GLU A 92 0.02 -12.77 14.03
CA GLU A 92 1.25 -13.03 13.26
C GLU A 92 1.80 -11.74 12.65
N PHE A 93 0.89 -10.88 12.16
CA PHE A 93 1.21 -9.53 11.71
C PHE A 93 1.86 -8.67 12.80
N LYS A 94 1.43 -8.78 14.07
CA LYS A 94 2.04 -8.00 15.17
C LYS A 94 3.53 -8.27 15.30
N LYS A 95 3.98 -9.53 15.14
CA LYS A 95 5.39 -9.89 15.29
C LYS A 95 6.26 -9.31 14.16
N GLY A 96 5.82 -9.44 12.91
CA GLY A 96 6.55 -8.90 11.75
C GLY A 96 6.57 -7.37 11.72
N LEU A 97 5.43 -6.73 11.99
CA LEU A 97 5.27 -5.28 11.99
C LEU A 97 6.15 -4.59 13.04
N ILE A 98 6.26 -5.16 14.24
CA ILE A 98 7.12 -4.62 15.29
C ILE A 98 8.58 -4.60 14.83
N GLN A 99 9.07 -5.64 14.15
CA GLN A 99 10.46 -5.71 13.69
C GLN A 99 10.81 -4.55 12.75
N TYR A 100 9.94 -4.26 11.79
CA TYR A 100 10.14 -3.17 10.83
C TYR A 100 9.90 -1.77 11.41
N LEU A 101 8.98 -1.61 12.38
CA LEU A 101 8.77 -0.31 13.04
C LEU A 101 9.90 0.03 14.03
N MET A 102 10.47 -0.97 14.70
CA MET A 102 11.53 -0.77 15.70
C MET A 102 12.83 -0.24 15.07
N VAL A 103 13.11 -0.59 13.82
CA VAL A 103 14.34 -0.17 13.13
C VAL A 103 14.20 1.21 12.46
N ASP A 104 12.98 1.76 12.37
CA ASP A 104 12.74 3.03 11.71
C ASP A 104 12.83 4.19 12.72
N PRO A 105 13.82 5.09 12.61
CA PRO A 105 14.06 6.16 13.58
C PRO A 105 12.92 7.19 13.64
N ARG A 106 12.01 7.19 12.65
CA ARG A 106 10.82 8.05 12.63
C ARG A 106 9.77 7.64 13.69
N PHE A 107 9.91 6.47 14.33
CA PHE A 107 8.94 5.93 15.29
C PHE A 107 9.57 5.54 16.66
N PRO A 108 10.11 6.48 17.46
CA PRO A 108 10.94 6.20 18.64
C PRO A 108 10.20 5.70 19.90
N ARG A 109 8.85 5.72 19.93
CA ARG A 109 8.04 5.22 21.06
C ARG A 109 6.87 4.38 20.55
N ILE A 110 7.05 3.06 20.56
CA ILE A 110 6.06 2.10 20.11
C ILE A 110 5.21 1.69 21.32
N ARG A 111 3.93 2.08 21.35
CA ARG A 111 2.95 1.51 22.30
C ARG A 111 2.51 0.16 21.74
N HIS A 112 2.43 -0.88 22.57
CA HIS A 112 2.01 -2.23 22.16
C HIS A 112 0.50 -2.38 21.87
N ASP A 113 -0.24 -1.26 21.81
CA ASP A 113 -1.64 -1.26 21.39
C ASP A 113 -1.73 -1.59 19.89
N THR A 114 -2.51 -2.62 19.55
CA THR A 114 -2.57 -3.15 18.19
C THR A 114 -3.13 -2.14 17.20
N PHE A 115 -4.12 -1.36 17.64
CA PHE A 115 -4.70 -0.32 16.79
C PHE A 115 -3.69 0.81 16.54
N TYR A 116 -2.90 1.20 17.54
CA TYR A 116 -1.80 2.15 17.36
C TYR A 116 -0.73 1.64 16.39
N LEU A 117 -0.30 0.38 16.52
CA LEU A 117 0.66 -0.26 15.63
C LEU A 117 0.21 -0.25 14.16
N VAL A 118 -1.04 -0.65 13.91
CA VAL A 118 -1.64 -0.64 12.58
C VAL A 118 -1.68 0.76 11.98
N LYS A 119 -2.01 1.79 12.79
CA LYS A 119 -1.96 3.18 12.34
C LYS A 119 -0.55 3.63 11.96
N LEU A 120 0.46 3.24 12.74
CA LEU A 120 1.85 3.57 12.42
C LEU A 120 2.29 2.91 11.11
N TRP A 121 1.86 1.68 10.87
CA TRP A 121 2.15 0.97 9.62
C TRP A 121 1.50 1.65 8.41
N ALA A 122 0.21 1.96 8.50
CA ALA A 122 -0.50 2.72 7.47
C ALA A 122 0.14 4.10 7.22
N LYS A 123 0.63 4.75 8.29
CA LYS A 123 1.37 6.00 8.21
C LYS A 123 2.74 5.83 7.55
N LYS A 124 3.44 4.73 7.82
CA LYS A 124 4.72 4.40 7.18
C LYS A 124 4.55 4.25 5.67
N GLU A 125 3.60 3.43 5.21
CA GLU A 125 3.35 3.26 3.77
C GLU A 125 2.91 4.58 3.11
N TYR A 126 1.98 5.33 3.71
CA TYR A 126 1.59 6.64 3.19
C TYR A 126 2.77 7.60 3.05
N THR A 127 3.67 7.62 4.03
CA THR A 127 4.86 8.49 4.02
C THR A 127 5.83 8.04 2.94
N ASN A 128 6.10 6.74 2.84
CA ASN A 128 6.99 6.18 1.83
C ASN A 128 6.46 6.46 0.41
N LEU A 129 5.17 6.21 0.16
CA LEU A 129 4.52 6.56 -1.12
C LEU A 129 4.65 8.04 -1.44
N LYS A 130 4.52 8.92 -0.43
CA LYS A 130 4.57 10.37 -0.65
C LYS A 130 5.96 10.82 -1.07
N GLU A 131 6.99 10.34 -0.40
CA GLU A 131 8.39 10.63 -0.75
C GLU A 131 8.73 10.07 -2.13
N MET A 132 8.41 8.79 -2.38
CA MET A 132 8.65 8.12 -3.67
C MET A 132 7.94 8.82 -4.84
N TYR A 133 6.64 9.11 -4.70
CA TYR A 133 5.87 9.82 -5.72
C TYR A 133 6.43 11.22 -5.99
N SER A 134 6.87 11.94 -4.94
CA SER A 134 7.44 13.28 -5.09
C SER A 134 8.76 13.32 -5.86
N LYS A 135 9.50 12.20 -5.88
CA LYS A 135 10.73 12.01 -6.68
C LYS A 135 10.45 11.37 -8.05
N GLY A 136 9.19 11.11 -8.38
CA GLY A 136 8.80 10.49 -9.64
C GLY A 136 9.17 9.01 -9.74
N VAL A 137 9.27 8.31 -8.62
CA VAL A 137 9.24 6.83 -8.63
C VAL A 137 7.82 6.43 -9.02
N PRO A 138 7.64 5.47 -9.94
CA PRO A 138 6.32 5.03 -10.37
C PRO A 138 5.65 4.19 -9.27
N VAL A 139 4.93 4.87 -8.38
CA VAL A 139 4.11 4.30 -7.30
C VAL A 139 2.70 4.91 -7.36
N PRO A 140 1.66 4.27 -6.78
CA PRO A 140 0.35 4.89 -6.68
C PRO A 140 0.43 6.22 -5.94
N LYS A 141 -0.17 7.28 -6.50
CA LYS A 141 -0.22 8.58 -5.81
C LYS A 141 -0.96 8.45 -4.47
N PRO A 142 -0.32 8.79 -3.34
CA PRO A 142 -1.01 8.80 -2.05
C PRO A 142 -1.94 10.02 -1.95
N ILE A 143 -3.19 9.80 -1.57
CA ILE A 143 -4.23 10.85 -1.57
C ILE A 143 -4.58 11.26 -0.15
N ALA A 144 -4.89 10.31 0.72
CA ALA A 144 -5.23 10.58 2.10
C ALA A 144 -4.93 9.39 3.00
N LEU A 145 -4.72 9.66 4.29
CA LEU A 145 -4.63 8.65 5.32
C LEU A 145 -5.52 9.05 6.48
N HIS A 146 -6.34 8.12 6.97
CA HIS A 146 -7.02 8.28 8.24
C HIS A 146 -7.01 6.98 9.04
N ASN A 147 -6.34 7.00 10.20
CA ASN A 147 -6.10 5.81 11.02
C ASN A 147 -5.48 4.66 10.19
N ASN A 148 -6.20 3.56 10.01
CA ASN A 148 -5.80 2.35 9.29
C ASN A 148 -6.31 2.32 7.84
N VAL A 149 -6.82 3.43 7.31
CA VAL A 149 -7.35 3.53 5.95
C VAL A 149 -6.46 4.46 5.13
N LEU A 150 -5.70 3.86 4.21
CA LEU A 150 -4.89 4.54 3.20
C LEU A 150 -5.70 4.66 1.90
N VAL A 151 -5.88 5.87 1.41
CA VAL A 151 -6.49 6.18 0.11
C VAL A 151 -5.38 6.59 -0.85
N MET A 152 -5.31 5.92 -1.98
CA MET A 152 -4.33 6.17 -3.04
C MET A 152 -4.97 6.05 -4.42
N GLU A 153 -4.23 6.46 -5.44
CA GLU A 153 -4.58 6.26 -6.84
C GLU A 153 -4.89 4.79 -7.13
N PHE A 154 -5.95 4.56 -7.90
CA PHE A 154 -6.24 3.25 -8.44
C PHE A 154 -5.41 3.01 -9.70
N ILE A 155 -4.59 1.97 -9.70
CA ILE A 155 -3.85 1.53 -10.88
C ILE A 155 -4.69 0.49 -11.60
N GLY A 156 -5.37 0.92 -12.66
CA GLY A 156 -6.33 0.13 -13.38
C GLY A 156 -7.26 0.99 -14.21
N LYS A 157 -8.34 0.40 -14.72
CA LYS A 157 -9.34 1.09 -15.52
C LYS A 157 -10.72 0.47 -15.34
N ASP A 158 -11.74 1.32 -15.21
CA ASP A 158 -13.15 0.92 -15.15
C ASP A 158 -13.44 -0.10 -14.03
N GLY A 159 -12.81 0.10 -12.87
CA GLY A 159 -12.92 -0.76 -11.68
C GLY A 159 -12.09 -2.05 -11.74
N LEU A 160 -11.42 -2.34 -12.86
CA LEU A 160 -10.53 -3.48 -12.99
C LEU A 160 -9.09 -3.06 -12.69
N ARG A 161 -8.47 -3.71 -11.69
CA ARG A 161 -7.07 -3.41 -11.37
C ARG A 161 -6.15 -3.85 -12.50
N ALA A 162 -5.04 -3.14 -12.66
CA ALA A 162 -3.95 -3.62 -13.48
C ALA A 162 -3.43 -4.97 -12.96
N PRO A 163 -2.99 -5.87 -13.86
CA PRO A 163 -2.37 -7.12 -13.46
C PRO A 163 -1.04 -6.86 -12.76
N LEU A 164 -0.67 -7.78 -11.86
CA LEU A 164 0.69 -7.86 -11.36
C LEU A 164 1.63 -8.36 -12.46
N LEU A 165 2.92 -8.08 -12.32
CA LEU A 165 3.97 -8.56 -13.21
C LEU A 165 3.94 -10.11 -13.31
N ARG A 166 3.69 -10.81 -12.20
CA ARG A 166 3.46 -12.28 -12.17
C ARG A 166 2.25 -12.75 -13.01
N GLU A 167 1.22 -11.91 -13.16
CA GLU A 167 -0.09 -12.28 -13.69
C GLU A 167 -0.25 -11.97 -15.18
N THR A 168 0.76 -11.39 -15.83
CA THR A 168 0.66 -10.94 -17.21
C THR A 168 1.90 -11.29 -18.02
N SER A 169 1.72 -11.44 -19.33
CA SER A 169 2.83 -11.54 -20.27
C SER A 169 3.24 -10.15 -20.73
N LEU A 170 4.55 -9.96 -20.90
CA LEU A 170 5.10 -8.67 -21.32
C LEU A 170 5.34 -8.65 -22.82
N SER A 171 4.87 -7.59 -23.47
CA SER A 171 5.15 -7.30 -24.89
C SER A 171 6.64 -7.05 -25.12
N ASN A 172 7.29 -6.34 -24.19
CA ASN A 172 8.70 -6.01 -24.23
C ASN A 172 9.32 -6.18 -22.82
N PRO A 173 9.68 -7.42 -22.44
CA PRO A 173 10.27 -7.70 -21.14
C PRO A 173 11.54 -6.87 -20.84
N GLN A 174 12.39 -6.66 -21.85
CA GLN A 174 13.64 -5.90 -21.72
C GLN A 174 13.37 -4.43 -21.32
N LYS A 175 12.36 -3.79 -21.93
CA LYS A 175 11.95 -2.42 -21.56
C LYS A 175 11.47 -2.35 -20.12
N ILE A 176 10.60 -3.26 -19.69
CA ILE A 176 10.05 -3.29 -18.33
C ILE A 176 11.16 -3.53 -17.30
N TYR A 177 12.11 -4.42 -17.61
CA TYR A 177 13.29 -4.67 -16.78
C TYR A 177 14.07 -3.37 -16.52
N PHE A 178 14.42 -2.62 -17.57
CA PHE A 178 15.14 -1.36 -17.42
C PHE A 178 14.34 -0.28 -16.68
N LEU A 179 13.02 -0.19 -16.91
CA LEU A 179 12.16 0.71 -16.15
C LEU A 179 12.18 0.39 -14.65
N LEU A 180 12.16 -0.90 -14.30
CA LEU A 180 12.19 -1.33 -12.91
C LEU A 180 13.55 -1.12 -12.24
N LEU A 181 14.66 -1.38 -12.95
CA LEU A 181 16.00 -1.05 -12.44
C LEU A 181 16.17 0.45 -12.19
N ASN A 182 15.70 1.29 -13.13
CA ASN A 182 15.78 2.73 -12.96
C ASN A 182 14.90 3.22 -11.79
N ALA A 183 13.72 2.62 -11.59
CA ALA A 183 12.87 2.91 -10.44
C ALA A 183 13.54 2.50 -9.12
N MET A 184 14.16 1.31 -9.07
CA MET A 184 14.92 0.83 -7.91
C MET A 184 16.09 1.75 -7.58
N GLU A 185 16.89 2.13 -8.58
CA GLU A 185 18.00 3.05 -8.43
C GLU A 185 17.53 4.41 -7.88
N LYS A 186 16.43 4.95 -8.43
CA LYS A 186 15.82 6.20 -7.95
C LYS A 186 15.31 6.10 -6.52
N MET A 187 14.68 4.99 -6.13
CA MET A 187 14.24 4.75 -4.75
C MET A 187 15.44 4.82 -3.79
N VAL A 188 16.56 4.20 -4.14
CA VAL A 188 17.75 4.18 -3.27
C VAL A 188 18.45 5.54 -3.26
N ARG A 189 18.78 6.10 -4.43
CA ARG A 189 19.62 7.30 -4.55
C ARG A 189 18.90 8.60 -4.22
N GLU A 190 17.67 8.75 -4.72
CA GLU A 190 16.94 10.02 -4.61
C GLU A 190 15.97 10.05 -3.43
N VAL A 191 15.38 8.91 -3.08
CA VAL A 191 14.44 8.79 -1.95
C VAL A 191 15.15 8.32 -0.67
N GLY A 192 16.26 7.58 -0.79
CA GLY A 192 16.97 7.01 0.35
C GLY A 192 16.28 5.77 0.93
N LEU A 193 15.46 5.06 0.15
CA LEU A 193 14.67 3.91 0.59
C LEU A 193 14.99 2.65 -0.22
N VAL A 194 15.12 1.52 0.47
CA VAL A 194 15.13 0.17 -0.11
C VAL A 194 13.74 -0.42 0.09
N HIS A 195 13.16 -1.05 -0.94
CA HIS A 195 11.82 -1.66 -0.84
C HIS A 195 11.78 -2.76 0.21
N GLY A 196 12.79 -3.64 0.19
CA GLY A 196 12.99 -4.73 1.13
C GLY A 196 12.00 -5.87 1.00
N ASP A 197 11.23 -5.92 -0.11
CA ASP A 197 10.41 -7.05 -0.53
C ASP A 197 10.00 -6.93 -2.01
N LEU A 198 10.86 -6.34 -2.85
CA LEU A 198 10.53 -6.13 -4.25
C LEU A 198 10.61 -7.46 -5.01
N SER A 199 9.56 -7.76 -5.75
CA SER A 199 9.39 -8.98 -6.56
C SER A 199 8.30 -8.75 -7.61
N GLU A 200 8.07 -9.74 -8.47
CA GLU A 200 7.01 -9.74 -9.47
C GLU A 200 5.58 -9.71 -8.90
N TYR A 201 5.44 -9.94 -7.59
CA TYR A 201 4.16 -9.85 -6.88
C TYR A 201 3.82 -8.42 -6.44
N ASN A 202 4.81 -7.52 -6.41
CA ASN A 202 4.69 -6.14 -5.89
C ASN A 202 4.88 -5.08 -6.99
N VAL A 203 4.78 -5.48 -8.26
CA VAL A 203 4.83 -4.58 -9.43
C VAL A 203 3.58 -4.78 -10.26
N MET A 204 2.83 -3.72 -10.51
CA MET A 204 1.68 -3.71 -11.42
C MET A 204 2.09 -3.21 -12.82
N ILE A 205 1.44 -3.72 -13.87
CA ILE A 205 1.69 -3.34 -15.26
C ILE A 205 0.43 -2.71 -15.86
N LEU A 206 0.54 -1.46 -16.32
CA LEU A 206 -0.54 -0.75 -17.00
C LEU A 206 0.05 0.03 -18.18
N ASP A 207 -0.46 -0.21 -19.39
CA ASP A 207 -0.04 0.48 -20.62
C ASP A 207 1.49 0.56 -20.81
N ASP A 208 2.18 -0.60 -20.72
CA ASP A 208 3.64 -0.76 -20.76
C ASP A 208 4.43 0.09 -19.73
N SER A 209 3.75 0.54 -18.67
CA SER A 209 4.33 1.23 -17.53
C SER A 209 4.28 0.33 -16.29
N ILE A 210 5.24 0.52 -15.39
CA ILE A 210 5.30 -0.18 -14.10
C ILE A 210 4.69 0.69 -13.01
N TYR A 211 4.18 0.06 -11.95
CA TYR A 211 3.86 0.72 -10.69
C TYR A 211 4.26 -0.19 -9.53
N ILE A 212 5.16 0.29 -8.67
CA ILE A 212 5.61 -0.42 -7.48
C ILE A 212 4.60 -0.18 -6.35
N ILE A 213 4.16 -1.28 -5.71
CA ILE A 213 3.16 -1.25 -4.64
C ILE A 213 3.71 -1.92 -3.37
N ASP A 214 2.96 -1.81 -2.27
CA ASP A 214 3.29 -2.40 -0.97
C ASP A 214 4.63 -1.98 -0.36
N VAL A 215 4.88 -0.66 -0.37
CA VAL A 215 6.09 -0.04 0.20
C VAL A 215 6.00 0.13 1.73
N SER A 216 5.17 -0.67 2.40
CA SER A 216 5.01 -0.64 3.85
C SER A 216 6.26 -1.15 4.57
N GLN A 217 6.94 -2.15 4.00
CA GLN A 217 8.16 -2.74 4.54
C GLN A 217 9.43 -1.94 4.20
N ALA A 218 9.36 -0.99 3.26
CA ALA A 218 10.52 -0.21 2.82
C ALA A 218 11.25 0.48 3.98
N VAL A 219 12.58 0.45 3.92
CA VAL A 219 13.49 0.90 4.98
C VAL A 219 14.49 1.95 4.46
N PRO A 220 14.96 2.88 5.32
CA PRO A 220 16.05 3.77 4.97
C PRO A 220 17.34 3.01 4.60
N ILE A 221 18.01 3.45 3.53
CA ILE A 221 19.31 2.90 3.08
C ILE A 221 20.42 3.07 4.13
N THR A 222 20.24 3.98 5.10
CA THR A 222 21.19 4.19 6.20
C THR A 222 21.15 3.07 7.25
N LEU A 223 20.15 2.18 7.21
CA LEU A 223 20.07 1.08 8.18
C LEU A 223 21.01 -0.06 7.79
N PRO A 224 21.67 -0.75 8.75
CA PRO A 224 22.61 -1.82 8.47
C PRO A 224 22.04 -2.97 7.62
N ILE A 225 20.74 -3.29 7.82
CA ILE A 225 20.06 -4.38 7.12
C ILE A 225 19.69 -4.02 5.66
N SER A 226 19.74 -2.75 5.29
CA SER A 226 19.24 -2.26 3.99
C SER A 226 19.98 -2.84 2.79
N ILE A 227 21.30 -3.05 2.90
CA ILE A 227 22.12 -3.60 1.81
C ILE A 227 21.77 -5.06 1.54
N GLU A 228 21.49 -5.84 2.58
CA GLU A 228 21.06 -7.24 2.41
C GLU A 228 19.68 -7.30 1.75
N LEU A 229 18.76 -6.44 2.18
CA LEU A 229 17.43 -6.29 1.59
C LEU A 229 17.51 -5.86 0.11
N LEU A 230 18.37 -4.91 -0.22
CA LEU A 230 18.58 -4.46 -1.59
C LEU A 230 19.15 -5.58 -2.47
N LYS A 231 20.13 -6.34 -1.98
CA LYS A 231 20.65 -7.52 -2.70
C LYS A 231 19.55 -8.56 -2.95
N ARG A 232 18.63 -8.75 -2.00
CA ARG A 232 17.47 -9.64 -2.17
C ARG A 232 16.52 -9.12 -3.26
N ASP A 233 16.16 -7.84 -3.19
CA ASP A 233 15.31 -7.18 -4.18
C ASP A 233 15.90 -7.31 -5.60
N ILE A 234 17.20 -7.04 -5.76
CA ILE A 234 17.93 -7.18 -7.04
C ILE A 234 17.84 -8.62 -7.57
N ARG A 235 18.15 -9.61 -6.72
CA ARG A 235 18.08 -11.03 -7.12
C ARG A 235 16.70 -11.46 -7.56
N ASN A 236 15.66 -11.05 -6.82
CA ASN A 236 14.28 -11.40 -7.17
C ASN A 236 13.93 -10.90 -8.58
N ILE A 237 14.26 -9.65 -8.86
CA ILE A 237 14.01 -9.04 -10.17
C ILE A 237 14.85 -9.71 -11.26
N ASN A 238 16.16 -9.89 -11.05
CA ASN A 238 17.03 -10.54 -12.01
C ASN A 238 16.57 -11.97 -12.34
N ASN A 239 16.21 -12.76 -11.32
CA ASN A 239 15.73 -14.13 -11.52
C ASN A 239 14.44 -14.15 -12.35
N TYR A 240 13.45 -13.32 -12.01
CA TYR A 240 12.19 -13.26 -12.76
C TYR A 240 12.42 -12.90 -14.23
N PHE A 241 13.25 -11.90 -14.53
CA PHE A 241 13.49 -11.49 -15.92
C PHE A 241 14.40 -12.47 -16.68
N ALA A 242 15.36 -13.12 -16.01
CA ALA A 242 16.16 -14.19 -16.61
C ALA A 242 15.28 -15.38 -17.06
N GLU A 243 14.26 -15.75 -16.29
CA GLU A 243 13.28 -16.78 -16.67
C GLU A 243 12.48 -16.39 -17.94
N LEU A 244 12.33 -15.09 -18.19
CA LEU A 244 11.71 -14.55 -19.40
C LEU A 244 12.68 -14.40 -20.59
N GLY A 245 13.94 -14.81 -20.44
CA GLY A 245 14.97 -14.71 -21.47
C GLY A 245 15.52 -13.31 -21.69
N VAL A 246 15.35 -12.40 -20.72
CA VAL A 246 15.93 -11.04 -20.76
C VAL A 246 17.43 -11.10 -20.49
N GLU A 247 18.20 -10.29 -21.22
CA GLU A 247 19.61 -10.08 -20.90
C GLU A 247 19.73 -9.22 -19.64
N ILE A 248 20.10 -9.86 -18.53
CA ILE A 248 20.19 -9.22 -17.21
C ILE A 248 21.55 -8.56 -16.99
N ILE A 249 21.55 -7.48 -16.20
CA ILE A 249 22.76 -6.89 -15.62
C ILE A 249 23.13 -7.69 -14.36
N SER A 250 24.42 -7.87 -14.10
CA SER A 250 24.87 -8.59 -12.89
C SER A 250 24.38 -7.91 -11.61
N ASP A 251 24.08 -8.71 -10.58
CA ASP A 251 23.63 -8.21 -9.28
C ASP A 251 24.61 -7.18 -8.69
N GLU A 252 25.91 -7.41 -8.88
CA GLU A 252 26.98 -6.53 -8.39
C GLU A 252 26.94 -5.16 -9.07
N GLU A 253 26.70 -5.12 -10.38
CA GLU A 253 26.62 -3.87 -11.13
C GLU A 253 25.34 -3.09 -10.78
N ILE A 254 24.20 -3.76 -10.60
CA ILE A 254 22.96 -3.09 -10.15
C ILE A 254 23.14 -2.52 -8.75
N LEU A 255 23.75 -3.30 -7.85
CA LEU A 255 24.05 -2.83 -6.49
C LEU A 255 24.95 -1.60 -6.53
N ARG A 256 26.02 -1.65 -7.33
CA ARG A 256 26.95 -0.54 -7.54
C ARG A 256 26.22 0.72 -7.99
N ARG A 257 25.38 0.61 -9.03
CA ARG A 257 24.54 1.70 -9.53
C ARG A 257 23.64 2.30 -8.45
N CYS A 258 23.10 1.47 -7.56
CA CYS A 258 22.23 1.94 -6.48
C CYS A 258 22.98 2.65 -5.35
N THR A 259 24.21 2.21 -5.02
CA THR A 259 24.89 2.62 -3.78
C THR A 259 26.09 3.55 -3.98
N GLU A 260 26.72 3.54 -5.14
CA GLU A 260 27.88 4.39 -5.42
C GLU A 260 27.44 5.74 -6.01
N VAL A 261 28.09 6.81 -5.55
CA VAL A 261 27.92 8.15 -6.11
C VAL A 261 28.96 8.29 -7.22
N GLU A 262 28.50 8.62 -8.44
CA GLU A 262 29.39 9.01 -9.55
C GLU A 262 30.08 10.34 -9.26
#